data_AF-A0A8I2H3V1-F1
#
_entry.id   AF-A0A8I2H3V1-F1
#
_cell.length_a   1.000
_cell.length_b   1.000
_cell.length_c   1.000
_cell.angle_alpha   90.00
_cell.angle_beta   90.00
_cell.angle_gamma   90.00
#
_symmetry.space_group_name_H-M   'P 1'
#
loop_
_entity.id
_entity.type
_entity.pdbx_description
1 polymer ?
#
loop_
_entity_poly.entity_id
_entity_poly.type
_entity_poly.pdbx_seq_one_letter_code
_entity_poly.pdbx_strand_id
1 'polypeptide(L)'
;MKFETIKRVILAAIMLPFVFMLIEGVVVIRSSVKQYQNLEKDRQFADVLARGGSIAATEILTEIGATRRYLAHPSSRTAIDMQQSRATLDRERRAFYTSLPSRDTLDEGLVGELSILSLAYSRIVAARSAVDQGRYAGSDPGSIYWYAALKQLAVVDALSPLISDPVLLEKSNQLMGILLTYYGERLITGTGTRYLNQGVSARLPVELFVQGKVMLGEGMDHMVFHSSEPVVRNIVAYLGRSDQVKANAITDAILAGSRPTRAVHDVWAAAQSERMIFLQQKMIEAAEDIHETGENLSTRSHIHLTRILALCAGLLILATLVLLLAAKGLRLIDRLTQDRETLVGELRSAAQTDLLTGLYNRRGFEVAASALLTQAEHGSRWISVVLFDLDHFKKINDVHGHDAGDAVLRQVAGVARQNFRSFDLLVRHGGEEFLALLPDSTPDDAAIVAERVRQAIEAAEIPLPSGDILKMTASFGCAGRANEAANRNFEDLVKRADLALYAAKASGRNCVVSGPIIQAPVQQERRKAASGGGFDSRI
;
A
#
# COMPACT_ATOMS: atom_id res chain seq x y z
N MET A 1 29.90 3.71 -11.00
CA MET A 1 28.91 3.05 -10.12
C MET A 1 28.34 1.86 -10.88
N LYS A 2 28.36 0.62 -10.32
CA LYS A 2 27.91 -0.58 -11.05
C LYS A 2 26.43 -0.42 -11.45
N PHE A 3 26.06 -0.81 -12.67
CA PHE A 3 24.71 -0.66 -13.25
C PHE A 3 23.59 -1.22 -12.33
N GLU A 4 23.89 -2.30 -11.61
CA GLU A 4 23.05 -2.89 -10.56
C GLU A 4 22.68 -1.92 -9.44
N THR A 5 23.61 -1.07 -9.01
CA THR A 5 23.36 -0.10 -7.93
C THR A 5 22.38 0.97 -8.39
N ILE A 6 22.47 1.41 -9.65
CA ILE A 6 21.55 2.41 -10.24
C ILE A 6 20.13 1.83 -10.32
N LYS A 7 19.99 0.60 -10.80
CA LYS A 7 18.69 -0.10 -10.87
C LYS A 7 18.00 -0.21 -9.51
N ARG A 8 18.75 -0.60 -8.47
CA ARG A 8 18.20 -0.72 -7.11
C ARG A 8 17.77 0.64 -6.54
N VAL A 9 18.54 1.70 -6.79
CA VAL A 9 18.20 3.05 -6.35
C VAL A 9 16.94 3.56 -7.05
N ILE A 10 16.82 3.38 -8.37
CA ILE A 10 15.63 3.77 -9.13
C ILE A 10 14.40 2.97 -8.65
N LEU A 11 14.54 1.66 -8.47
CA LEU A 11 13.44 0.83 -7.97
C LEU A 11 13.03 1.25 -6.57
N ALA A 12 13.98 1.49 -5.66
CA ALA A 12 13.69 1.98 -4.32
C ALA A 12 13.00 3.35 -4.34
N ALA A 13 13.46 4.29 -5.18
CA ALA A 13 12.85 5.60 -5.33
C ALA A 13 11.41 5.54 -5.85
N ILE A 14 11.10 4.59 -6.74
CA ILE A 14 9.73 4.35 -7.23
C ILE A 14 8.88 3.68 -6.15
N MET A 15 9.43 2.70 -5.43
CA MET A 15 8.69 1.87 -4.46
C MET A 15 8.38 2.59 -3.14
N LEU A 16 9.31 3.43 -2.67
CA LEU A 16 9.23 4.04 -1.34
C LEU A 16 7.92 4.83 -1.12
N PRO A 17 7.47 5.70 -2.05
CA PRO A 17 6.18 6.41 -1.89
C PRO A 17 4.98 5.46 -1.78
N PHE A 18 4.98 4.34 -2.51
CA PHE A 18 3.88 3.36 -2.44
C PHE A 18 3.84 2.62 -1.11
N VAL A 19 5.01 2.32 -0.53
CA VAL A 19 5.09 1.71 0.81
C VAL A 19 4.53 2.66 1.87
N PHE A 20 4.90 3.94 1.83
CA PHE A 20 4.34 4.94 2.75
C PHE A 20 2.83 5.09 2.58
N MET A 21 2.35 5.18 1.33
CA MET A 21 0.93 5.28 1.00
C MET A 21 0.12 4.08 1.52
N LEU A 22 0.67 2.86 1.43
CA LEU A 22 0.05 1.65 1.97
C LEU A 22 -0.09 1.72 3.49
N ILE A 23 0.96 2.13 4.18
CA ILE A 23 0.97 2.26 5.65
C ILE A 23 -0.06 3.30 6.09
N GLU A 24 -0.04 4.49 5.48
CA GLU A 24 -1.00 5.56 5.76
C GLU A 24 -2.43 5.11 5.44
N GLY A 25 -2.65 4.44 4.31
CA GLY A 25 -3.96 3.91 3.92
C GLY A 25 -4.53 2.94 4.96
N VAL A 26 -3.71 2.03 5.49
CA VAL A 26 -4.13 1.10 6.55
C VAL A 26 -4.50 1.84 7.83
N VAL A 27 -3.73 2.86 8.23
CA VAL A 27 -4.01 3.68 9.42
C VAL A 27 -5.32 4.44 9.26
N VAL A 28 -5.54 5.08 8.10
CA VAL A 28 -6.76 5.82 7.79
C VAL A 28 -7.97 4.90 7.79
N ILE A 29 -7.91 3.75 7.08
CA ILE A 29 -9.02 2.77 7.05
C ILE A 29 -9.34 2.30 8.47
N ARG A 30 -8.33 1.92 9.26
CA ARG A 30 -8.54 1.45 10.64
C ARG A 30 -9.20 2.52 11.51
N SER A 31 -8.75 3.76 11.39
CA SER A 31 -9.35 4.90 12.10
C SER A 31 -10.81 5.12 11.69
N SER A 32 -11.09 5.13 10.39
CA SER A 32 -12.44 5.34 9.85
C SER A 32 -13.41 4.21 10.20
N VAL A 33 -12.96 2.96 10.18
CA VAL A 33 -13.78 1.81 10.62
C VAL A 33 -14.12 1.93 12.10
N LYS A 34 -13.14 2.29 12.95
CA LYS A 34 -13.38 2.48 14.39
C LYS A 34 -14.37 3.62 14.64
N GLN A 35 -14.23 4.74 13.92
CA GLN A 35 -15.14 5.88 14.03
C GLN A 35 -16.57 5.49 13.61
N TYR A 36 -16.71 4.74 12.51
CA TYR A 36 -18.01 4.22 12.07
C TYR A 36 -18.65 3.31 13.11
N GLN A 37 -17.90 2.36 13.67
CA GLN A 37 -18.39 1.44 14.70
C GLN A 37 -18.84 2.17 15.97
N ASN A 38 -18.07 3.16 16.41
CA ASN A 38 -18.43 3.97 17.58
C ASN A 38 -19.73 4.75 17.33
N LEU A 39 -19.87 5.36 16.15
CA LEU A 39 -21.06 6.13 15.82
C LEU A 39 -22.30 5.23 15.66
N GLU A 40 -22.15 4.06 15.07
CA GLU A 40 -23.24 3.09 14.95
C GLU A 40 -23.70 2.57 16.32
N LYS A 41 -22.74 2.37 17.23
CA LYS A 41 -23.01 2.08 18.64
C LYS A 41 -23.80 3.23 19.29
N ASP A 42 -23.31 4.47 19.17
CA ASP A 42 -23.96 5.66 19.75
C ASP A 42 -25.39 5.87 19.21
N ARG A 43 -25.60 5.65 17.91
CA ARG A 43 -26.93 5.66 17.29
C ARG A 43 -27.88 4.66 17.95
N GLN A 44 -27.44 3.42 18.13
CA GLN A 44 -28.26 2.38 18.77
C GLN A 44 -28.62 2.75 20.21
N PHE A 45 -27.67 3.30 20.98
CA PHE A 45 -27.96 3.77 22.34
C PHE A 45 -28.97 4.92 22.35
N ALA A 46 -28.83 5.87 21.43
CA ALA A 46 -29.75 7.00 21.30
C ALA A 46 -31.18 6.52 20.95
N ASP A 47 -31.33 5.54 20.05
CA ASP A 47 -32.62 4.93 19.72
C ASP A 47 -33.25 4.18 20.91
N VAL A 48 -32.44 3.44 21.68
CA VAL A 48 -32.90 2.74 22.89
C VAL A 48 -33.37 3.73 23.95
N LEU A 49 -32.61 4.81 24.14
CA LEU A 49 -32.92 5.89 25.06
C LEU A 49 -34.24 6.58 24.68
N ALA A 50 -34.38 6.97 23.41
CA ALA A 50 -35.61 7.57 22.89
C ALA A 50 -36.83 6.67 23.07
N ARG A 51 -36.71 5.38 22.74
CA ARG A 51 -37.77 4.37 22.97
C ARG A 51 -38.10 4.21 24.44
N GLY A 52 -37.08 4.11 25.30
CA GLY A 52 -37.28 4.00 26.75
C GLY A 52 -38.02 5.20 27.32
N GLY A 53 -37.70 6.41 26.85
CA GLY A 53 -38.41 7.65 27.16
C GLY A 53 -39.89 7.59 26.77
N SER A 54 -40.19 7.16 25.53
CA SER A 54 -41.58 6.99 25.06
C SER A 54 -42.36 5.97 25.89
N ILE A 55 -41.77 4.81 26.17
CA ILE A 55 -42.41 3.76 26.97
C ILE A 55 -42.82 4.31 28.33
N ALA A 56 -41.92 5.05 28.97
CA ALA A 56 -42.18 5.67 30.24
C ALA A 56 -43.34 6.68 30.10
N ALA A 57 -43.18 7.64 29.20
CA ALA A 57 -44.05 8.83 29.11
C ALA A 57 -45.44 8.56 28.49
N THR A 58 -45.58 7.51 27.69
CA THR A 58 -46.80 7.26 26.92
C THR A 58 -47.36 5.87 27.19
N GLU A 59 -46.56 4.80 27.11
CA GLU A 59 -47.12 3.44 27.00
C GLU A 59 -47.63 2.94 28.35
N ILE A 60 -46.81 3.09 29.39
CA ILE A 60 -47.18 2.78 30.78
C ILE A 60 -48.40 3.61 31.20
N LEU A 61 -48.45 4.87 30.77
CA LEU A 61 -49.49 5.82 31.13
C LEU A 61 -50.80 5.61 30.37
N THR A 62 -50.72 5.12 29.14
CA THR A 62 -51.90 4.73 28.35
C THR A 62 -52.54 3.48 28.96
N GLU A 63 -51.74 2.49 29.34
CA GLU A 63 -52.26 1.26 29.95
C GLU A 63 -52.91 1.51 31.30
N ILE A 64 -52.28 2.27 32.19
CA ILE A 64 -52.89 2.58 33.49
C ILE A 64 -54.21 3.34 33.31
N GLY A 65 -54.29 4.24 32.33
CA GLY A 65 -55.52 4.96 31.99
C GLY A 65 -56.63 4.05 31.48
N ALA A 66 -56.30 3.07 30.63
CA ALA A 66 -57.24 2.06 30.16
C ALA A 66 -57.69 1.12 31.29
N THR A 67 -56.76 0.69 32.14
CA THR A 67 -57.03 -0.17 33.30
C THR A 67 -57.95 0.51 34.32
N ARG A 68 -57.70 1.81 34.61
CA ARG A 68 -58.58 2.61 35.47
C ARG A 68 -60.00 2.74 34.90
N ARG A 69 -60.13 2.98 33.59
CA ARG A 69 -61.43 3.05 32.92
C ARG A 69 -62.19 1.73 32.99
N TYR A 70 -61.49 0.60 32.80
CA TYR A 70 -62.07 -0.73 32.96
C TYR A 70 -62.53 -1.00 34.40
N LEU A 71 -61.71 -0.70 35.41
CA LEU A 71 -62.07 -0.89 36.82
C LEU A 71 -63.25 0.00 37.25
N ALA A 72 -63.31 1.23 36.75
CA ALA A 72 -64.41 2.14 37.06
C ALA A 72 -65.72 1.74 36.35
N HIS A 73 -65.65 1.29 35.10
CA HIS A 73 -66.81 0.93 34.28
C HIS A 73 -66.51 -0.33 33.44
N PRO A 74 -66.65 -1.54 34.02
CA PRO A 74 -66.38 -2.78 33.30
C PRO A 74 -67.37 -2.98 32.14
N SER A 75 -66.85 -3.08 30.91
CA SER A 75 -67.62 -3.31 29.69
C SER A 75 -66.75 -3.99 28.64
N SER A 76 -67.34 -4.58 27.59
CA SER A 76 -66.58 -5.17 26.48
C SER A 76 -65.65 -4.14 25.83
N ARG A 77 -66.09 -2.88 25.71
CA ARG A 77 -65.29 -1.80 25.13
C ARG A 77 -64.08 -1.46 26.00
N THR A 78 -64.29 -1.22 27.29
CA THR A 78 -63.20 -0.89 28.22
C THR A 78 -62.23 -2.05 28.43
N ALA A 79 -62.71 -3.30 28.31
CA ALA A 79 -61.87 -4.49 28.31
C ALA A 79 -60.98 -4.56 27.05
N ILE A 80 -61.53 -4.32 25.86
CA ILE A 80 -60.76 -4.30 24.60
C ILE A 80 -59.69 -3.22 24.65
N ASP A 81 -60.05 -1.99 25.02
CA ASP A 81 -59.11 -0.86 25.15
C ASP A 81 -57.96 -1.20 26.12
N MET A 82 -58.29 -1.81 27.27
CA MET A 82 -57.29 -2.27 28.24
C MET A 82 -56.36 -3.32 27.64
N GLN A 83 -56.89 -4.38 27.01
CA GLN A 83 -56.06 -5.43 26.42
C GLN A 83 -55.18 -4.92 25.27
N GLN A 84 -55.67 -4.00 24.44
CA GLN A 84 -54.88 -3.36 23.40
C GLN A 84 -53.71 -2.56 23.98
N SER A 85 -53.96 -1.75 25.01
CA SER A 85 -52.89 -0.98 25.67
C SER A 85 -51.83 -1.88 26.31
N ARG A 86 -52.23 -2.99 26.95
CA ARG A 86 -51.31 -4.01 27.49
C ARG A 86 -50.46 -4.64 26.40
N ALA A 87 -51.06 -5.03 25.28
CA ALA A 87 -50.36 -5.62 24.16
C ALA A 87 -49.34 -4.65 23.54
N THR A 88 -49.66 -3.36 23.47
CA THR A 88 -48.74 -2.32 23.04
C THR A 88 -47.58 -2.15 24.02
N LEU A 89 -47.84 -2.01 25.32
CA LEU A 89 -46.76 -1.92 26.31
C LEU A 89 -45.83 -3.15 26.28
N ASP A 90 -46.40 -4.36 26.16
CA ASP A 90 -45.60 -5.58 26.10
C ASP A 90 -44.79 -5.73 24.81
N ARG A 91 -45.27 -5.15 23.70
CA ARG A 91 -44.53 -5.09 22.43
C ARG A 91 -43.36 -4.12 22.53
N GLU A 92 -43.62 -2.89 22.97
CA GLU A 92 -42.59 -1.86 23.09
C GLU A 92 -41.53 -2.25 24.13
N ARG A 93 -41.94 -2.83 25.26
CA ARG A 93 -41.00 -3.37 26.26
C ARG A 93 -40.10 -4.44 25.67
N ARG A 94 -40.65 -5.38 24.89
CA ARG A 94 -39.84 -6.41 24.23
C ARG A 94 -38.85 -5.78 23.25
N ALA A 95 -39.32 -4.84 22.42
CA ALA A 95 -38.49 -4.12 21.47
C ALA A 95 -37.31 -3.41 22.18
N PHE A 96 -37.59 -2.71 23.29
CA PHE A 96 -36.60 -2.05 24.13
C PHE A 96 -35.54 -3.03 24.66
N TYR A 97 -35.95 -4.17 25.23
CA TYR A 97 -34.98 -5.16 25.73
C TYR A 97 -34.19 -5.82 24.61
N THR A 98 -34.76 -6.01 23.42
CA THR A 98 -34.03 -6.57 22.27
C THR A 98 -33.06 -5.60 21.62
N SER A 99 -33.30 -4.28 21.77
CA SER A 99 -32.40 -3.25 21.27
C SER A 99 -31.24 -2.94 22.23
N LEU A 100 -31.30 -3.42 23.49
CA LEU A 100 -30.21 -3.26 24.42
C LEU A 100 -28.98 -4.06 23.95
N PRO A 101 -27.76 -3.54 24.19
CA PRO A 101 -26.53 -4.30 23.97
C PRO A 101 -26.52 -5.60 24.77
N SER A 102 -25.67 -6.54 24.36
CA SER A 102 -25.43 -7.77 25.11
C SER A 102 -25.05 -7.45 26.55
N ARG A 103 -25.60 -8.19 27.51
CA ARG A 103 -25.45 -7.94 28.95
C ARG A 103 -23.99 -7.87 29.39
N ASP A 104 -23.10 -8.62 28.73
CA ASP A 104 -21.66 -8.67 29.01
C ASP A 104 -20.91 -7.37 28.66
N THR A 105 -21.57 -6.45 27.93
CA THR A 105 -21.00 -5.16 27.52
C THR A 105 -21.54 -3.97 28.33
N LEU A 106 -22.47 -4.23 29.25
CA LEU A 106 -23.06 -3.21 30.12
C LEU A 106 -22.31 -3.16 31.44
N ASP A 107 -22.17 -1.96 32.02
CA ASP A 107 -21.60 -1.82 33.37
C ASP A 107 -22.56 -2.37 34.45
N GLU A 108 -22.02 -2.62 35.65
CA GLU A 108 -22.78 -3.18 36.77
C GLU A 108 -23.93 -2.27 37.22
N GLY A 109 -23.79 -0.94 37.06
CA GLY A 109 -24.81 0.04 37.44
C GLY A 109 -26.06 -0.09 36.57
N LEU A 110 -25.89 -0.08 35.25
CA LEU A 110 -26.98 -0.24 34.30
C LEU A 110 -27.62 -1.64 34.39
N VAL A 111 -26.84 -2.69 34.64
CA VAL A 111 -27.39 -4.04 34.92
C VAL A 111 -28.26 -4.02 36.19
N GLY A 112 -27.85 -3.27 37.21
CA GLY A 112 -28.64 -3.02 38.42
C GLY A 112 -29.98 -2.36 38.11
N GLU A 113 -29.96 -1.23 37.39
CA GLU A 113 -31.19 -0.50 37.02
C GLU A 113 -32.13 -1.34 36.14
N LEU A 114 -31.62 -2.11 35.18
CA LEU A 114 -32.42 -3.04 34.37
C LEU A 114 -33.08 -4.14 35.20
N SER A 115 -32.40 -4.61 36.25
CA SER A 115 -32.94 -5.61 37.18
C SER A 115 -34.07 -5.02 38.04
N ILE A 116 -33.90 -3.78 38.52
CA ILE A 116 -34.93 -3.04 39.24
C ILE A 116 -36.15 -2.77 38.35
N LEU A 117 -35.92 -2.40 37.09
CA LEU A 117 -36.98 -2.19 36.09
C LEU A 117 -37.76 -3.49 35.82
N SER A 118 -37.07 -4.61 35.67
CA SER A 118 -37.70 -5.93 35.49
C SER A 118 -38.59 -6.29 36.70
N LEU A 119 -38.12 -6.03 37.92
CA LEU A 119 -38.92 -6.21 39.13
C LEU A 119 -40.14 -5.29 39.14
N ALA A 120 -40.02 -4.03 38.69
CA ALA A 120 -41.15 -3.12 38.59
C ALA A 120 -42.21 -3.62 37.59
N TYR A 121 -41.80 -4.13 36.42
CA TYR A 121 -42.72 -4.73 35.46
C TYR A 121 -43.38 -6.02 35.97
N SER A 122 -42.68 -6.83 36.77
CA SER A 122 -43.28 -8.02 37.39
C SER A 122 -44.48 -7.67 38.29
N ARG A 123 -44.43 -6.51 38.96
CA ARG A 123 -45.55 -5.99 39.77
C ARG A 123 -46.72 -5.57 38.91
N ILE A 124 -46.48 -4.98 37.72
CA ILE A 124 -47.53 -4.72 36.73
C ILE A 124 -48.20 -6.03 36.31
N VAL A 125 -47.42 -7.06 35.99
CA VAL A 125 -47.96 -8.38 35.59
C VAL A 125 -48.82 -8.99 36.71
N ALA A 126 -48.36 -8.93 37.97
CA ALA A 126 -49.13 -9.38 39.12
C ALA A 126 -50.44 -8.59 39.29
N ALA A 127 -50.39 -7.26 39.13
CA ALA A 127 -51.58 -6.40 39.17
C ALA A 127 -52.58 -6.74 38.05
N ARG A 128 -52.10 -6.92 36.81
CA ARG A 128 -52.91 -7.37 35.67
C ARG A 128 -53.62 -8.69 35.99
N SER A 129 -52.89 -9.67 36.53
CA SER A 129 -53.46 -10.97 36.91
C SER A 129 -54.55 -10.84 37.97
N ALA A 130 -54.35 -9.99 38.98
CA ALA A 130 -55.36 -9.72 40.00
C ALA A 130 -56.61 -9.01 39.42
N VAL A 131 -56.42 -8.07 38.48
CA VAL A 131 -57.53 -7.39 37.76
C VAL A 131 -58.32 -8.41 36.95
N ASP A 132 -57.65 -9.26 36.18
CA ASP A 132 -58.29 -10.23 35.29
C ASP A 132 -59.07 -11.31 36.08
N GLN A 133 -58.63 -11.63 37.30
CA GLN A 133 -59.32 -12.54 38.22
C GLN A 133 -60.45 -11.87 39.01
N GLY A 134 -60.68 -10.56 38.85
CA GLY A 134 -61.61 -9.79 39.66
C GLY A 134 -61.22 -9.70 41.14
N ARG A 135 -59.95 -9.97 41.47
CA ARG A 135 -59.40 -10.01 42.84
C ARG A 135 -58.59 -8.76 43.19
N TYR A 136 -58.54 -7.77 42.30
CA TYR A 136 -57.82 -6.53 42.57
C TYR A 136 -58.53 -5.74 43.67
N ALA A 137 -58.06 -5.90 44.91
CA ALA A 137 -58.63 -5.25 46.10
C ALA A 137 -58.18 -3.79 46.28
N GLY A 138 -57.26 -3.31 45.44
CA GLY A 138 -56.81 -1.91 45.46
C GLY A 138 -57.80 -0.98 44.76
N SER A 139 -57.93 0.26 45.24
CA SER A 139 -58.77 1.27 44.59
C SER A 139 -58.14 1.88 43.32
N ASP A 140 -56.81 1.81 43.18
CA ASP A 140 -56.07 2.37 42.05
C ASP A 140 -54.73 1.63 41.81
N PRO A 141 -54.46 1.07 40.62
CA PRO A 141 -53.13 0.54 40.26
C PRO A 141 -52.08 1.61 40.00
N GLY A 142 -52.45 2.89 40.09
CA GLY A 142 -51.65 4.11 40.15
C GLY A 142 -50.17 3.93 40.48
N SER A 143 -49.92 3.55 41.74
CA SER A 143 -48.58 3.49 42.33
C SER A 143 -47.67 2.45 41.67
N ILE A 144 -48.22 1.33 41.21
CA ILE A 144 -47.45 0.23 40.60
C ILE A 144 -46.89 0.68 39.24
N TYR A 145 -47.74 1.26 38.41
CA TYR A 145 -47.36 1.77 37.09
C TYR A 145 -46.47 2.99 37.20
N TRP A 146 -46.76 3.90 38.14
CA TRP A 146 -45.91 5.05 38.40
C TRP A 146 -44.48 4.65 38.81
N TYR A 147 -44.37 3.66 39.69
CA TYR A 147 -43.06 3.12 40.07
C TYR A 147 -42.31 2.54 38.86
N ALA A 148 -42.98 1.78 37.98
CA ALA A 148 -42.37 1.26 36.76
C ALA A 148 -41.94 2.37 35.79
N ALA A 149 -42.74 3.42 35.63
CA ALA A 149 -42.40 4.58 34.80
C ALA A 149 -41.14 5.30 35.32
N LEU A 150 -41.02 5.52 36.63
CA LEU A 150 -39.82 6.11 37.23
C LEU A 150 -38.58 5.22 37.04
N LYS A 151 -38.74 3.89 37.16
CA LYS A 151 -37.63 2.95 36.91
C LYS A 151 -37.26 2.85 35.44
N GLN A 152 -38.21 3.01 34.53
CA GLN A 152 -37.93 3.12 33.11
C GLN A 152 -37.11 4.39 32.83
N LEU A 153 -37.48 5.51 33.45
CA LEU A 153 -36.75 6.78 33.31
C LEU A 153 -35.32 6.69 33.88
N ALA A 154 -35.13 6.04 35.03
CA ALA A 154 -33.80 5.82 35.61
C ALA A 154 -32.88 5.02 34.67
N VAL A 155 -33.42 4.02 33.96
CA VAL A 155 -32.66 3.29 32.93
C VAL A 155 -32.32 4.20 31.74
N VAL A 156 -33.25 5.06 31.29
CA VAL A 156 -33.00 6.04 30.21
C VAL A 156 -31.85 6.98 30.60
N ASP A 157 -31.83 7.45 31.85
CA ASP A 157 -30.76 8.30 32.38
C ASP A 157 -29.42 7.57 32.44
N ALA A 158 -29.41 6.33 32.93
CA ALA A 158 -28.21 5.50 32.98
C ALA A 158 -27.66 5.13 31.59
N LEU A 159 -28.47 5.19 30.53
CA LEU A 159 -28.02 4.97 29.15
C LEU A 159 -27.34 6.21 28.54
N SER A 160 -27.67 7.43 28.99
CA SER A 160 -27.16 8.67 28.40
C SER A 160 -25.61 8.73 28.38
N PRO A 161 -24.89 8.41 29.49
CA PRO A 161 -23.42 8.46 29.50
C PRO A 161 -22.73 7.47 28.55
N LEU A 162 -23.45 6.49 27.98
CA LEU A 162 -22.89 5.52 27.04
C LEU A 162 -22.77 6.07 25.62
N ILE A 163 -23.41 7.21 25.34
CA ILE A 163 -23.35 7.91 24.06
C ILE A 163 -22.10 8.79 24.04
N SER A 164 -21.17 8.47 23.15
CA SER A 164 -19.91 9.21 23.02
C SER A 164 -19.98 10.37 22.02
N ASP A 165 -20.83 10.26 21.00
CA ASP A 165 -21.06 11.32 20.02
C ASP A 165 -21.67 12.57 20.69
N PRO A 166 -21.02 13.74 20.58
CA PRO A 166 -21.45 14.93 21.31
C PRO A 166 -22.83 15.43 20.86
N VAL A 167 -23.21 15.26 19.59
CA VAL A 167 -24.50 15.73 19.07
C VAL A 167 -25.63 14.84 19.60
N LEU A 168 -25.45 13.52 19.55
CA LEU A 168 -26.43 12.58 20.09
C LEU A 168 -26.54 12.66 21.62
N LEU A 169 -25.42 12.87 22.32
CA LEU A 169 -25.41 13.08 23.76
C LEU A 169 -26.19 14.35 24.14
N GLU A 170 -25.97 15.44 23.41
CA GLU A 170 -26.69 16.70 23.63
C GLU A 170 -28.21 16.52 23.48
N LYS A 171 -28.66 15.92 22.38
CA LYS A 171 -30.08 15.65 22.13
C LYS A 171 -30.68 14.68 23.17
N SER A 172 -29.92 13.69 23.60
CA SER A 172 -30.34 12.75 24.66
C SER A 172 -30.54 13.45 26.00
N ASN A 173 -29.63 14.36 26.38
CA ASN A 173 -29.78 15.18 27.58
C ASN A 173 -30.99 16.12 27.51
N GLN A 174 -31.30 16.65 26.32
CA GLN A 174 -32.50 17.45 26.12
C GLN A 174 -33.76 16.61 26.32
N LEU A 175 -33.85 15.42 25.70
CA LEU A 175 -34.97 14.52 25.90
C LEU A 175 -35.14 14.17 27.38
N MET A 176 -34.04 13.92 28.12
CA MET A 176 -34.09 13.71 29.56
C MET A 176 -34.70 14.91 30.31
N GLY A 177 -34.27 16.13 29.99
CA GLY A 177 -34.83 17.35 30.58
C GLY A 177 -36.34 17.52 30.35
N ILE A 178 -36.80 17.20 29.13
CA ILE A 178 -38.23 17.23 28.78
C ILE A 178 -38.99 16.13 29.53
N LEU A 179 -38.45 14.91 29.60
CA LEU A 179 -39.04 13.80 30.35
C LEU A 179 -39.19 14.15 31.82
N LEU A 180 -38.13 14.61 32.48
CA LEU A 180 -38.15 15.02 33.89
C LEU A 180 -39.19 16.11 34.14
N THR A 181 -39.26 17.09 33.25
CA THR A 181 -40.25 18.18 33.33
C THR A 181 -41.67 17.64 33.19
N TYR A 182 -41.93 16.78 32.21
CA TYR A 182 -43.22 16.12 32.01
C TYR A 182 -43.65 15.31 33.23
N TYR A 183 -42.74 14.51 33.79
CA TYR A 183 -43.01 13.71 34.97
C TYR A 183 -43.26 14.55 36.22
N GLY A 184 -42.49 15.62 36.40
CA GLY A 184 -42.70 16.60 37.47
C GLY A 184 -44.09 17.22 37.42
N GLU A 185 -44.49 17.73 36.25
CA GLU A 185 -45.83 18.28 36.04
C GLU A 185 -46.93 17.26 36.28
N ARG A 186 -46.71 16.01 35.84
CA ARG A 186 -47.71 14.94 35.98
C ARG A 186 -47.93 14.57 37.44
N LEU A 187 -46.85 14.52 38.21
CA LEU A 187 -46.90 14.23 39.64
C LEU A 187 -47.62 15.35 40.41
N ILE A 188 -47.29 16.61 40.09
CA ILE A 188 -47.94 17.81 40.63
C ILE A 188 -49.44 17.81 40.30
N THR A 189 -49.78 17.63 39.03
CA THR A 189 -51.16 17.63 38.55
C THR A 189 -51.96 16.50 39.19
N GLY A 190 -51.45 15.27 39.12
CA GLY A 190 -52.16 14.10 39.66
C GLY A 190 -52.32 14.13 41.19
N THR A 191 -51.36 14.71 41.91
CA THR A 191 -51.44 14.86 43.37
C THR A 191 -52.35 16.03 43.76
N GLY A 192 -52.24 17.16 43.06
CA GLY A 192 -53.07 18.34 43.26
C GLY A 192 -54.54 18.09 43.00
N THR A 193 -54.88 17.49 41.85
CA THR A 193 -56.27 17.14 41.54
C THR A 193 -56.85 16.17 42.57
N ARG A 194 -56.10 15.17 43.04
CA ARG A 194 -56.57 14.26 44.10
C ARG A 194 -56.79 15.00 45.43
N TYR A 195 -55.85 15.85 45.83
CA TYR A 195 -55.98 16.65 47.05
C TYR A 195 -57.20 17.57 47.02
N LEU A 196 -57.43 18.24 45.89
CA LEU A 196 -58.54 19.20 45.74
C LEU A 196 -59.90 18.50 45.59
N ASN A 197 -59.94 17.30 45.00
CA ASN A 197 -61.15 16.49 44.91
C ASN A 197 -61.52 15.79 46.22
N GLN A 198 -60.55 15.55 47.11
CA GLN A 198 -60.81 15.03 48.44
C GLN A 198 -61.21 16.22 49.36
N GLY A 199 -62.34 16.07 50.07
CA GLY A 199 -62.94 17.14 50.89
C GLY A 199 -61.99 17.78 51.92
N VAL A 200 -62.50 18.76 52.67
CA VAL A 200 -61.71 19.69 53.51
C VAL A 200 -60.70 19.01 54.46
N SER A 201 -60.99 17.78 54.90
CA SER A 201 -60.14 17.01 55.83
C SER A 201 -58.94 16.28 55.17
N ALA A 202 -58.82 16.29 53.84
CA ALA A 202 -57.72 15.62 53.16
C ALA A 202 -56.38 16.33 53.40
N ARG A 203 -55.32 15.56 53.72
CA ARG A 203 -53.96 16.08 53.87
C ARG A 203 -53.25 16.09 52.51
N LEU A 204 -52.54 17.17 52.23
CA LEU A 204 -51.69 17.27 51.04
C LEU A 204 -50.55 16.24 51.14
N PRO A 205 -50.33 15.41 50.12
CA PRO A 205 -49.15 14.55 50.03
C PRO A 205 -47.91 15.38 49.68
N VAL A 206 -47.39 16.14 50.67
CA VAL A 206 -46.31 17.11 50.47
C VAL A 206 -45.09 16.49 49.80
N GLU A 207 -44.71 15.27 50.18
CA GLU A 207 -43.56 14.54 49.62
C GLU A 207 -43.66 14.38 48.09
N LEU A 208 -44.82 13.97 47.57
CA LEU A 208 -45.01 13.79 46.12
C LEU A 208 -45.01 15.12 45.38
N PHE A 209 -45.56 16.17 45.99
CA PHE A 209 -45.54 17.51 45.42
C PHE A 209 -44.12 18.09 45.36
N VAL A 210 -43.35 17.93 46.44
CA VAL A 210 -41.93 18.32 46.49
C VAL A 210 -41.13 17.52 45.48
N GLN A 211 -41.32 16.21 45.40
CA GLN A 211 -40.66 15.38 44.38
C GLN A 211 -40.97 15.88 42.96
N GLY A 212 -42.22 16.24 42.67
CA GLY A 212 -42.58 16.80 41.36
C GLY A 212 -41.86 18.12 41.07
N LYS A 213 -41.74 19.01 42.06
CA LYS A 213 -40.97 20.26 41.93
C LYS A 213 -39.47 20.02 41.75
N VAL A 214 -38.90 19.01 42.41
CA VAL A 214 -37.50 18.61 42.23
C VAL A 214 -37.27 18.15 40.79
N MET A 215 -38.12 17.27 40.26
CA MET A 215 -38.02 16.79 38.87
C MET A 215 -38.18 17.93 37.86
N LEU A 216 -39.05 18.92 38.13
CA LEU A 216 -39.14 20.14 37.31
C LEU A 216 -37.83 20.93 37.33
N GLY A 217 -37.23 21.11 38.51
CA GLY A 217 -35.94 21.80 38.66
C GLY A 217 -34.84 21.10 37.88
N GLU A 218 -34.66 19.79 38.11
CA GLU A 218 -33.69 18.97 37.40
C GLU A 218 -33.94 19.00 35.88
N GLY A 219 -35.19 18.83 35.44
CA GLY A 219 -35.54 18.88 34.03
C GLY A 219 -35.21 20.23 33.38
N MET A 220 -35.46 21.33 34.10
CA MET A 220 -35.06 22.66 33.64
C MET A 220 -33.54 22.83 33.62
N ASP A 221 -32.81 22.33 34.61
CA ASP A 221 -31.34 22.40 34.64
C ASP A 221 -30.72 21.65 33.44
N HIS A 222 -31.28 20.48 33.10
CA HIS A 222 -30.92 19.74 31.89
C HIS A 222 -31.21 20.53 30.61
N MET A 223 -32.23 21.39 30.58
CA MET A 223 -32.59 22.20 29.40
C MET A 223 -31.87 23.56 29.32
N VAL A 224 -31.48 24.16 30.45
CA VAL A 224 -30.89 25.52 30.52
C VAL A 224 -29.59 25.62 29.71
N PHE A 225 -28.75 24.59 29.77
CA PHE A 225 -27.51 24.53 28.99
C PHE A 225 -27.73 24.33 27.47
N HIS A 226 -28.96 24.03 27.04
CA HIS A 226 -29.34 23.72 25.66
C HIS A 226 -30.41 24.70 25.11
N SER A 227 -30.50 25.90 25.68
CA SER A 227 -31.52 26.90 25.34
C SER A 227 -31.54 27.38 23.87
N SER A 228 -30.49 27.08 23.11
CA SER A 228 -30.41 27.37 21.68
C SER A 228 -31.29 26.46 20.82
N GLU A 229 -31.58 25.23 21.25
CA GLU A 229 -32.32 24.26 20.44
C GLU A 229 -33.81 24.64 20.25
N PRO A 230 -34.40 24.41 19.06
CA PRO A 230 -35.77 24.82 18.77
C PRO A 230 -36.82 24.22 19.72
N VAL A 231 -36.69 22.93 20.06
CA VAL A 231 -37.65 22.24 20.95
C VAL A 231 -37.60 22.84 22.36
N VAL A 232 -36.40 23.03 22.91
CA VAL A 232 -36.20 23.64 24.24
C VAL A 232 -36.73 25.07 24.27
N ARG A 233 -36.41 25.88 23.25
CA ARG A 233 -36.89 27.26 23.16
C ARG A 233 -38.41 27.34 23.14
N ASN A 234 -39.07 26.43 22.42
CA ASN A 234 -40.53 26.35 22.38
C ASN A 234 -41.11 26.00 23.75
N ILE A 235 -40.47 25.11 24.51
CA ILE A 235 -40.89 24.76 25.86
C ILE A 235 -40.75 25.94 26.80
N VAL A 236 -39.58 26.61 26.82
CA VAL A 236 -39.35 27.78 27.69
C VAL A 236 -40.34 28.90 27.36
N ALA A 237 -40.58 29.17 26.07
CA ALA A 237 -41.55 30.16 25.64
C ALA A 237 -42.99 29.80 26.03
N TYR A 238 -43.36 28.51 25.95
CA TYR A 238 -44.67 28.03 26.39
C TYR A 238 -44.85 28.20 27.91
N LEU A 239 -43.88 27.75 28.70
CA LEU A 239 -43.91 27.84 30.16
C LEU A 239 -43.90 29.29 30.67
N GLY A 240 -43.37 30.23 29.87
CA GLY A 240 -43.37 31.67 30.17
C GLY A 240 -44.68 32.40 29.85
N ARG A 241 -45.68 31.73 29.26
CA ARG A 241 -46.98 32.36 28.97
C ARG A 241 -47.71 32.76 30.26
N SER A 242 -48.50 33.83 30.22
CA SER A 242 -49.15 34.40 31.41
C SER A 242 -50.06 33.41 32.15
N ASP A 243 -50.80 32.57 31.42
CA ASP A 243 -51.64 31.50 31.95
C ASP A 243 -50.80 30.42 32.66
N GLN A 244 -49.65 30.05 32.10
CA GLN A 244 -48.74 29.05 32.68
C GLN A 244 -48.06 29.57 33.94
N VAL A 245 -47.64 30.83 33.94
CA VAL A 245 -47.09 31.51 35.14
C VAL A 245 -48.15 31.59 36.26
N LYS A 246 -49.40 31.89 35.92
CA LYS A 246 -50.52 31.85 36.90
C LYS A 246 -50.76 30.46 37.45
N ALA A 247 -50.71 29.43 36.60
CA ALA A 247 -50.86 28.04 37.04
C ALA A 247 -49.72 27.63 38.00
N ASN A 248 -48.50 28.12 37.79
CA ASN A 248 -47.38 27.90 38.73
C ASN A 248 -47.64 28.58 40.07
N ALA A 249 -48.10 29.84 40.08
CA ALA A 249 -48.44 30.54 41.32
C ALA A 249 -49.55 29.82 42.12
N ILE A 250 -50.57 29.27 41.42
CA ILE A 250 -51.61 28.46 42.07
C ILE A 250 -51.02 27.16 42.62
N THR A 251 -50.12 26.52 41.89
CA THR A 251 -49.41 25.30 42.35
C THR A 251 -48.63 25.57 43.63
N ASP A 252 -47.88 26.67 43.69
CA ASP A 252 -47.11 27.05 44.88
C ASP A 252 -48.03 27.41 46.05
N ALA A 253 -49.17 28.04 45.80
CA ALA A 253 -50.18 28.31 46.82
C ALA A 253 -50.80 27.01 47.38
N ILE A 254 -51.07 26.01 46.53
CA ILE A 254 -51.53 24.68 46.95
C ILE A 254 -50.49 24.01 47.84
N LEU A 255 -49.20 24.09 47.47
CA LEU A 255 -48.09 23.60 48.29
C LEU A 255 -48.04 24.24 49.67
N ALA A 256 -48.27 25.56 49.73
CA ALA A 256 -48.33 26.33 50.97
C ALA A 256 -49.58 26.01 51.83
N GLY A 257 -50.41 25.05 51.40
CA GLY A 257 -51.61 24.62 52.11
C GLY A 257 -52.90 25.33 51.69
N SER A 258 -52.84 26.24 50.71
CA SER A 258 -54.03 26.93 50.23
C SER A 258 -54.96 25.97 49.49
N ARG A 259 -56.27 26.08 49.74
CA ARG A 259 -57.30 25.40 48.95
C ARG A 259 -58.00 26.43 48.05
N PRO A 260 -57.66 26.50 46.75
CA PRO A 260 -58.28 27.43 45.82
C PRO A 260 -59.79 27.19 45.69
N THR A 261 -60.55 28.24 45.35
CA THR A 261 -61.97 28.11 45.01
C THR A 261 -62.14 27.22 43.77
N ARG A 262 -63.36 26.68 43.58
CA ARG A 262 -63.66 25.80 42.42
C ARG A 262 -63.31 26.46 41.08
N ALA A 263 -63.61 27.74 40.90
CA ALA A 263 -63.26 28.49 39.70
C ALA A 263 -61.74 28.57 39.46
N VAL A 264 -60.95 28.79 40.52
CA VAL A 264 -59.47 28.84 40.43
C VAL A 264 -58.90 27.44 40.17
N HIS A 265 -59.47 26.42 40.80
CA HIS A 265 -59.13 25.02 40.52
C HIS A 265 -59.37 24.65 39.05
N ASP A 266 -60.53 25.01 38.49
CA ASP A 266 -60.88 24.66 37.12
C ASP A 266 -59.93 25.34 36.10
N VAL A 267 -59.54 26.59 36.37
CA VAL A 267 -58.50 27.31 35.60
C VAL A 267 -57.14 26.61 35.69
N TRP A 268 -56.72 26.23 36.91
CA TRP A 268 -55.46 25.51 37.11
C TRP A 268 -55.46 24.15 36.42
N ALA A 269 -56.54 23.37 36.56
CA ALA A 269 -56.67 22.05 35.97
C ALA A 269 -56.68 22.10 34.42
N ALA A 270 -57.31 23.13 33.84
CA ALA A 270 -57.29 23.37 32.40
C ALA A 270 -55.86 23.68 31.91
N ALA A 271 -55.15 24.60 32.58
CA ALA A 271 -53.77 24.95 32.23
C ALA A 271 -52.81 23.75 32.37
N GLN A 272 -52.98 22.94 33.42
CA GLN A 272 -52.19 21.71 33.62
C GLN A 272 -52.47 20.65 32.55
N SER A 273 -53.73 20.49 32.14
CA SER A 273 -54.09 19.55 31.08
C SER A 273 -53.50 19.97 29.74
N GLU A 274 -53.56 21.26 29.41
CA GLU A 274 -52.93 21.81 28.19
C GLU A 274 -51.41 21.61 28.22
N ARG A 275 -50.77 21.92 29.35
CA ARG A 275 -49.31 21.75 29.56
C ARG A 275 -48.89 20.30 29.36
N MET A 276 -49.67 19.35 29.88
CA MET A 276 -49.40 17.92 29.75
C MET A 276 -49.41 17.46 28.28
N ILE A 277 -50.40 17.92 27.50
CA ILE A 277 -50.52 17.63 26.07
C ILE A 277 -49.34 18.25 25.31
N PHE A 278 -49.02 19.51 25.61
CA PHE A 278 -47.91 20.21 24.98
C PHE A 278 -46.56 19.52 25.24
N LEU A 279 -46.25 19.21 26.50
CA LEU A 279 -44.99 18.54 26.86
C LEU A 279 -44.91 17.13 26.27
N GLN A 280 -46.03 16.40 26.22
CA GLN A 280 -46.09 15.10 25.54
C GLN A 280 -45.70 15.20 24.07
N GLN A 281 -46.27 16.17 23.36
CA GLN A 281 -45.91 16.41 21.96
C GLN A 281 -44.43 16.75 21.80
N LYS A 282 -43.85 17.55 22.71
CA LYS A 282 -42.43 17.90 22.64
C LYS A 282 -41.48 16.75 22.95
N MET A 283 -41.87 15.80 23.81
CA MET A 283 -41.09 14.58 23.99
C MET A 283 -41.06 13.72 22.73
N ILE A 284 -42.20 13.59 22.04
CA ILE A 284 -42.28 12.83 20.77
C ILE A 284 -41.40 13.50 19.72
N GLU A 285 -41.52 14.82 19.55
CA GLU A 285 -40.67 15.59 18.62
C GLU A 285 -39.16 15.41 18.94
N ALA A 286 -38.77 15.48 20.21
CA ALA A 286 -37.38 15.28 20.61
C ALA A 286 -36.87 13.85 20.38
N ALA A 287 -37.71 12.84 20.63
CA ALA A 287 -37.39 11.44 20.37
C ALA A 287 -37.22 11.16 18.86
N GLU A 288 -38.09 11.72 18.02
CA GLU A 288 -37.98 11.63 16.55
C GLU A 288 -36.73 12.32 16.02
N ASP A 289 -36.40 13.50 16.54
CA ASP A 289 -35.20 14.26 16.17
C ASP A 289 -33.90 13.51 16.54
N ILE A 290 -33.85 12.83 17.68
CA ILE A 290 -32.74 11.93 18.04
C ILE A 290 -32.59 10.82 17.00
N HIS A 291 -33.69 10.15 16.66
CA HIS A 291 -33.70 9.04 15.70
C HIS A 291 -33.22 9.50 14.32
N GLU A 292 -33.79 10.59 13.80
CA GLU A 292 -33.42 11.16 12.50
C GLU A 292 -31.95 11.62 12.47
N THR A 293 -31.48 12.25 13.55
CA THR A 293 -30.08 12.68 13.66
C THR A 293 -29.13 11.49 13.65
N GLY A 294 -29.47 10.42 14.40
CA GLY A 294 -28.68 9.19 14.45
C GLY A 294 -28.57 8.49 13.09
N GLU A 295 -29.69 8.33 12.39
CA GLU A 295 -29.72 7.76 11.03
C GLU A 295 -28.90 8.58 10.02
N ASN A 296 -29.03 9.91 10.07
CA ASN A 296 -28.27 10.82 9.20
C ASN A 296 -26.76 10.74 9.46
N LEU A 297 -26.35 10.71 10.74
CA LEU A 297 -24.96 10.59 11.14
C LEU A 297 -24.36 9.25 10.68
N SER A 298 -25.05 8.13 10.95
CA SER A 298 -24.58 6.80 10.54
C SER A 298 -24.48 6.69 9.01
N THR A 299 -25.48 7.18 8.28
CA THR A 299 -25.48 7.19 6.81
C THR A 299 -24.30 7.98 6.24
N ARG A 300 -24.05 9.19 6.78
CA ARG A 300 -22.88 10.00 6.37
C ARG A 300 -21.58 9.25 6.64
N SER A 301 -21.43 8.65 7.83
CA SER A 301 -20.23 7.90 8.21
C SER A 301 -20.00 6.69 7.30
N HIS A 302 -21.06 5.96 6.94
CA HIS A 302 -20.99 4.87 5.97
C HIS A 302 -20.54 5.36 4.58
N ILE A 303 -21.09 6.48 4.10
CA ILE A 303 -20.68 7.09 2.82
C ILE A 303 -19.21 7.54 2.88
N HIS A 304 -18.75 8.12 3.99
CA HIS A 304 -17.36 8.50 4.18
C HIS A 304 -16.43 7.27 4.16
N LEU A 305 -16.77 6.21 4.90
CA LEU A 305 -15.99 4.97 4.94
C LEU A 305 -15.88 4.32 3.55
N THR A 306 -17.00 4.21 2.83
CA THR A 306 -17.03 3.65 1.47
C THR A 306 -16.19 4.47 0.49
N ARG A 307 -16.21 5.81 0.57
CA ARG A 307 -15.34 6.69 -0.23
C ARG A 307 -13.85 6.46 0.08
N ILE A 308 -13.48 6.35 1.35
CA ILE A 308 -12.09 6.07 1.77
C ILE A 308 -11.64 4.71 1.23
N LEU A 309 -12.45 3.67 1.40
CA LEU A 309 -12.15 2.34 0.87
C LEU A 309 -11.98 2.35 -0.65
N ALA A 310 -12.85 3.05 -1.38
CA ALA A 310 -12.76 3.17 -2.84
C ALA A 310 -11.48 3.91 -3.27
N LEU A 311 -11.10 4.99 -2.59
CA LEU A 311 -9.86 5.72 -2.85
C LEU A 311 -8.63 4.86 -2.59
N CYS A 312 -8.59 4.14 -1.46
CA CYS A 312 -7.49 3.22 -1.16
C CYS A 312 -7.39 2.08 -2.19
N ALA A 313 -8.52 1.52 -2.62
CA ALA A 313 -8.54 0.51 -3.69
C ALA A 313 -8.03 1.06 -5.03
N GLY A 314 -8.44 2.28 -5.41
CA GLY A 314 -7.94 2.95 -6.61
C GLY A 314 -6.42 3.20 -6.57
N LEU A 315 -5.91 3.65 -5.43
CA LEU A 315 -4.48 3.86 -5.20
C LEU A 315 -3.69 2.55 -5.27
N LEU A 316 -4.22 1.44 -4.72
CA LEU A 316 -3.63 0.11 -4.83
C LEU A 316 -3.51 -0.37 -6.28
N ILE A 317 -4.56 -0.15 -7.08
CA ILE A 317 -4.56 -0.49 -8.52
C ILE A 317 -3.50 0.34 -9.25
N LEU A 318 -3.44 1.65 -8.99
CA LEU A 318 -2.45 2.54 -9.58
C LEU A 318 -1.01 2.14 -9.20
N ALA A 319 -0.78 1.83 -7.92
CA ALA A 319 0.52 1.35 -7.42
C ALA A 319 0.95 0.07 -8.15
N THR A 320 0.03 -0.88 -8.27
CA THR A 320 0.27 -2.14 -8.98
C THR A 320 0.60 -1.90 -10.47
N LEU A 321 -0.12 -0.99 -11.13
CA LEU A 321 0.14 -0.62 -12.51
C LEU A 321 1.54 0.00 -12.69
N VAL A 322 1.93 0.93 -11.82
CA VAL A 322 3.27 1.55 -11.84
C VAL A 322 4.37 0.51 -11.63
N LEU A 323 4.15 -0.43 -10.71
CA LEU A 323 5.07 -1.55 -10.46
C LEU A 323 5.27 -2.42 -11.70
N LEU A 324 4.16 -2.76 -12.38
CA LEU A 324 4.18 -3.57 -13.60
C LEU A 324 4.88 -2.84 -14.76
N LEU A 325 4.64 -1.54 -14.91
CA LEU A 325 5.31 -0.72 -15.92
C LEU A 325 6.80 -0.57 -15.64
N ALA A 326 7.19 -0.32 -14.39
CA ALA A 326 8.59 -0.27 -13.98
C ALA A 326 9.30 -1.62 -14.25
N ALA A 327 8.67 -2.74 -13.90
CA ALA A 327 9.22 -4.07 -14.16
C ALA A 327 9.36 -4.36 -15.66
N LYS A 328 8.38 -3.98 -16.49
CA LYS A 328 8.49 -4.07 -17.96
C LYS A 328 9.62 -3.19 -18.50
N GLY A 329 9.76 -1.96 -18.00
CA GLY A 329 10.82 -1.04 -18.37
C GLY A 329 12.22 -1.58 -18.06
N LEU A 330 12.43 -2.12 -16.85
CA LEU A 330 13.70 -2.74 -16.46
C LEU A 330 14.05 -3.93 -17.37
N ARG A 331 13.08 -4.78 -17.70
CA ARG A 331 13.28 -5.91 -18.63
C ARG A 331 13.65 -5.46 -20.04
N LEU A 332 13.05 -4.36 -20.52
CA LEU A 332 13.37 -3.80 -21.83
C LEU A 332 14.79 -3.24 -21.87
N ILE A 333 15.20 -2.52 -20.82
CA ILE A 333 16.56 -1.99 -20.69
C ILE A 333 17.59 -3.13 -20.72
N ASP A 334 17.33 -4.25 -20.03
CA ASP A 334 18.23 -5.40 -20.06
C ASP A 334 18.38 -6.00 -21.45
N ARG A 335 17.26 -6.20 -22.16
CA ARG A 335 17.28 -6.71 -23.55
C ARG A 335 18.08 -5.80 -24.47
N LEU A 336 17.80 -4.49 -24.43
CA LEU A 336 18.52 -3.51 -25.25
C LEU A 336 20.02 -3.48 -24.95
N THR A 337 20.41 -3.71 -23.70
CA THR A 337 21.81 -3.76 -23.30
C THR A 337 22.49 -5.02 -23.86
N GLN A 338 21.84 -6.17 -23.79
CA GLN A 338 22.34 -7.43 -24.37
C GLN A 338 22.45 -7.39 -25.90
N ASP A 339 21.42 -6.87 -26.57
CA ASP A 339 21.43 -6.72 -28.03
C ASP A 339 22.57 -5.80 -28.47
N ARG A 340 22.77 -4.68 -27.75
CA ARG A 340 23.87 -3.75 -28.00
C ARG A 340 25.24 -4.43 -27.82
N GLU A 341 25.43 -5.20 -26.75
CA GLU A 341 26.69 -5.91 -26.51
C GLU A 341 26.99 -6.92 -27.63
N THR A 342 25.96 -7.64 -28.09
CA THR A 342 26.07 -8.62 -29.19
C THR A 342 26.47 -7.93 -30.49
N LEU A 343 25.75 -6.88 -30.88
CA LEU A 343 26.05 -6.09 -32.10
C LEU A 343 27.45 -5.47 -32.06
N VAL A 344 27.85 -4.92 -30.91
CA VAL A 344 29.20 -4.36 -30.73
C VAL A 344 30.27 -5.45 -30.86
N GLY A 345 29.99 -6.68 -30.38
CA GLY A 345 30.86 -7.83 -30.57
C GLY A 345 31.03 -8.21 -32.04
N GLU A 346 29.92 -8.35 -32.78
CA GLU A 346 29.92 -8.69 -34.20
C GLU A 346 30.65 -7.65 -35.07
N LEU A 347 30.39 -6.36 -34.82
CA LEU A 347 31.09 -5.25 -35.48
C LEU A 347 32.61 -5.27 -35.23
N ARG A 348 33.04 -5.62 -34.02
CA ARG A 348 34.47 -5.74 -33.70
C ARG A 348 35.12 -6.88 -34.47
N SER A 349 34.48 -8.06 -34.53
CA SER A 349 35.00 -9.20 -35.29
C SER A 349 35.10 -8.90 -36.78
N ALA A 350 34.04 -8.35 -37.38
CA ALA A 350 34.02 -8.00 -38.80
C ALA A 350 35.08 -6.94 -39.17
N ALA A 351 35.41 -6.02 -38.25
CA ALA A 351 36.42 -5.00 -38.48
C ALA A 351 37.88 -5.52 -38.40
N GLN A 352 38.13 -6.70 -37.82
CA GLN A 352 39.48 -7.19 -37.51
C GLN A 352 39.94 -8.39 -38.36
N THR A 353 39.04 -9.09 -39.03
CA THR A 353 39.36 -10.26 -39.86
C THR A 353 39.23 -9.96 -41.36
N ASP A 354 40.00 -10.66 -42.19
CA ASP A 354 39.83 -10.68 -43.64
C ASP A 354 38.67 -11.60 -44.01
N LEU A 355 37.67 -11.08 -44.75
CA LEU A 355 36.42 -11.81 -45.05
C LEU A 355 36.64 -13.04 -45.93
N LEU A 356 37.70 -13.05 -46.76
CA LEU A 356 37.98 -14.15 -47.67
C LEU A 356 38.67 -15.31 -46.94
N THR A 357 39.70 -15.01 -46.16
CA THR A 357 40.61 -16.02 -45.58
C THR A 357 40.33 -16.35 -44.12
N GLY A 358 39.57 -15.51 -43.40
CA GLY A 358 39.31 -15.66 -41.97
C GLY A 358 40.55 -15.44 -41.08
N LEU A 359 41.68 -15.01 -41.65
CA LEU A 359 42.87 -14.54 -40.92
C LEU A 359 42.64 -13.11 -40.43
N TYR A 360 43.57 -12.56 -39.64
CA TYR A 360 43.52 -11.13 -39.36
C TYR A 360 43.61 -10.34 -40.68
N ASN A 361 42.88 -9.23 -40.76
CA ASN A 361 43.20 -8.18 -41.72
C ASN A 361 44.32 -7.30 -41.16
N ARG A 362 44.89 -6.41 -41.98
CA ARG A 362 45.99 -5.54 -41.55
C ARG A 362 45.70 -4.78 -40.24
N ARG A 363 44.48 -4.24 -40.08
CA ARG A 363 44.09 -3.49 -38.88
C ARG A 363 43.96 -4.39 -37.64
N GLY A 364 43.35 -5.57 -37.78
CA GLY A 364 43.23 -6.53 -36.69
C GLY A 364 44.60 -7.06 -36.25
N PHE A 365 45.49 -7.27 -37.21
CA PHE A 365 46.87 -7.67 -36.93
C PHE A 365 47.65 -6.59 -36.20
N GLU A 366 47.58 -5.32 -36.61
CA GLU A 366 48.27 -4.22 -35.92
C GLU A 366 47.85 -4.11 -34.44
N VAL A 367 46.55 -4.26 -34.15
CA VAL A 367 46.02 -4.25 -32.78
C VAL A 367 46.53 -5.45 -31.97
N ALA A 368 46.50 -6.66 -32.55
CA ALA A 368 46.95 -7.88 -31.87
C ALA A 368 48.48 -7.92 -31.70
N ALA A 369 49.22 -7.49 -32.71
CA ALA A 369 50.68 -7.46 -32.73
C ALA A 369 51.24 -6.45 -31.73
N SER A 370 50.60 -5.28 -31.58
CA SER A 370 51.01 -4.26 -30.60
C SER A 370 51.13 -4.83 -29.18
N ALA A 371 50.14 -5.63 -28.75
CA ALA A 371 50.15 -6.27 -27.44
C ALA A 371 51.33 -7.26 -27.28
N LEU A 372 51.60 -8.09 -28.30
CA LEU A 372 52.71 -9.06 -28.27
C LEU A 372 54.08 -8.38 -28.35
N LEU A 373 54.21 -7.32 -29.15
CA LEU A 373 55.44 -6.54 -29.29
C LEU A 373 55.78 -5.85 -27.96
N THR A 374 54.81 -5.22 -27.29
CA THR A 374 55.01 -4.63 -25.95
C THR A 374 55.39 -5.68 -24.91
N GLN A 375 54.79 -6.87 -24.96
CA GLN A 375 55.17 -7.96 -24.05
C GLN A 375 56.61 -8.42 -24.28
N ALA A 376 57.04 -8.51 -25.52
CA ALA A 376 58.39 -8.93 -25.88
C ALA A 376 59.46 -7.85 -25.59
N GLU A 377 59.11 -6.57 -25.58
CA GLU A 377 60.03 -5.48 -25.16
C GLU A 377 60.51 -5.61 -23.72
N HIS A 378 59.67 -6.18 -22.84
CA HIS A 378 59.94 -6.33 -21.41
C HIS A 378 60.65 -7.64 -21.03
N GLY A 379 61.00 -8.51 -21.99
CA GLY A 379 61.70 -9.77 -21.74
C GLY A 379 62.80 -10.06 -22.75
N SER A 380 63.81 -10.87 -22.39
CA SER A 380 64.88 -11.31 -23.31
C SER A 380 64.36 -12.37 -24.31
N ARG A 381 63.37 -12.00 -25.11
CA ARG A 381 62.61 -12.91 -25.99
C ARG A 381 62.84 -12.56 -27.46
N TRP A 382 62.90 -13.59 -28.29
CA TRP A 382 63.02 -13.45 -29.73
C TRP A 382 61.66 -13.16 -30.36
N ILE A 383 61.65 -12.31 -31.39
CA ILE A 383 60.49 -12.12 -32.25
C ILE A 383 60.92 -12.36 -33.69
N SER A 384 60.18 -13.20 -34.40
CA SER A 384 60.40 -13.44 -35.81
C SER A 384 59.16 -13.18 -36.64
N VAL A 385 59.39 -12.79 -37.89
CA VAL A 385 58.37 -12.57 -38.90
C VAL A 385 58.65 -13.50 -40.07
N VAL A 386 57.59 -14.10 -40.58
CA VAL A 386 57.59 -14.82 -41.84
C VAL A 386 56.69 -14.08 -42.80
N LEU A 387 57.25 -13.55 -43.88
CA LEU A 387 56.48 -12.98 -44.99
C LEU A 387 56.48 -14.00 -46.12
N PHE A 388 55.31 -14.30 -46.68
CA PHE A 388 55.21 -15.25 -47.77
C PHE A 388 54.19 -14.82 -48.81
N ASP A 389 54.49 -15.19 -50.05
CA ASP A 389 53.73 -14.78 -51.22
C ASP A 389 53.58 -15.96 -52.18
N LEU A 390 52.41 -16.04 -52.79
CA LEU A 390 52.01 -17.13 -53.65
C LEU A 390 52.66 -17.02 -55.04
N ASP A 391 53.44 -18.04 -55.40
CA ASP A 391 54.20 -18.02 -56.65
C ASP A 391 53.25 -18.06 -57.86
N HIS A 392 53.43 -17.11 -58.77
CA HIS A 392 52.65 -17.00 -60.00
C HIS A 392 51.12 -16.86 -59.79
N PHE A 393 50.66 -16.34 -58.64
CA PHE A 393 49.22 -16.18 -58.34
C PHE A 393 48.46 -15.38 -59.40
N LYS A 394 49.05 -14.28 -59.91
CA LYS A 394 48.47 -13.54 -61.03
C LYS A 394 48.17 -14.42 -62.25
N LYS A 395 49.06 -15.36 -62.60
CA LYS A 395 48.84 -16.28 -63.72
C LYS A 395 47.66 -17.22 -63.45
N ILE A 396 47.44 -17.62 -62.21
CA ILE A 396 46.28 -18.44 -61.83
C ILE A 396 44.99 -17.64 -62.02
N ASN A 397 44.96 -16.37 -61.59
CA ASN A 397 43.82 -15.50 -61.86
C ASN A 397 43.59 -15.30 -63.36
N ASP A 398 44.66 -15.07 -64.12
CA ASP A 398 44.58 -14.81 -65.56
C ASP A 398 44.09 -16.05 -66.34
N VAL A 399 44.42 -17.27 -65.89
CA VAL A 399 44.07 -18.53 -66.57
C VAL A 399 42.74 -19.12 -66.09
N HIS A 400 42.49 -19.10 -64.78
CA HIS A 400 41.36 -19.80 -64.14
C HIS A 400 40.30 -18.85 -63.58
N GLY A 401 40.48 -17.54 -63.69
CA GLY A 401 39.57 -16.52 -63.17
C GLY A 401 39.77 -16.22 -61.68
N HIS A 402 39.20 -15.11 -61.24
CA HIS A 402 39.33 -14.62 -59.86
C HIS A 402 38.72 -15.57 -58.82
N ASP A 403 37.64 -16.28 -59.14
CA ASP A 403 37.02 -17.26 -58.22
C ASP A 403 37.98 -18.42 -57.88
N ALA A 404 38.81 -18.82 -58.84
CA ALA A 404 39.86 -19.82 -58.62
C ALA A 404 40.98 -19.25 -57.73
N GLY A 405 41.37 -17.99 -57.94
CA GLY A 405 42.30 -17.30 -57.03
C GLY A 405 41.79 -17.19 -55.60
N ASP A 406 40.49 -16.91 -55.43
CA ASP A 406 39.85 -16.86 -54.12
C ASP A 406 39.85 -18.23 -53.43
N ALA A 407 39.60 -19.32 -54.18
CA ALA A 407 39.70 -20.68 -53.66
C ALA A 407 41.13 -21.01 -53.20
N VAL A 408 42.13 -20.61 -53.99
CA VAL A 408 43.55 -20.75 -53.67
C VAL A 408 43.89 -20.00 -52.38
N LEU A 409 43.47 -18.74 -52.23
CA LEU A 409 43.73 -17.94 -51.04
C LEU A 409 43.10 -18.54 -49.78
N ARG A 410 41.87 -19.04 -49.86
CA ARG A 410 41.20 -19.75 -48.76
C ARG A 410 41.97 -20.99 -48.34
N GLN A 411 42.37 -21.81 -49.31
CA GLN A 411 43.07 -23.06 -49.04
C GLN A 411 44.45 -22.81 -48.45
N VAL A 412 45.21 -21.86 -48.99
CA VAL A 412 46.52 -21.44 -48.46
C VAL A 412 46.39 -20.91 -47.04
N ALA A 413 45.41 -20.04 -46.78
CA ALA A 413 45.17 -19.53 -45.43
C ALA A 413 44.84 -20.65 -44.43
N GLY A 414 44.05 -21.64 -44.85
CA GLY A 414 43.74 -22.84 -44.07
C GLY A 414 44.99 -23.68 -43.77
N VAL A 415 45.81 -23.94 -44.79
CA VAL A 415 47.08 -24.68 -44.65
C VAL A 415 48.05 -23.95 -43.73
N ALA A 416 48.21 -22.63 -43.89
CA ALA A 416 49.05 -21.81 -43.02
C ALA A 416 48.55 -21.89 -41.57
N ARG A 417 47.25 -21.67 -41.34
CA ARG A 417 46.65 -21.71 -39.98
C ARG A 417 46.84 -23.04 -39.26
N GLN A 418 46.84 -24.16 -39.98
CA GLN A 418 47.09 -25.50 -39.41
C GLN A 418 48.56 -25.75 -39.07
N ASN A 419 49.48 -25.08 -39.76
CA ASN A 419 50.91 -25.30 -39.64
C ASN A 419 51.62 -24.27 -38.75
N PHE A 420 51.05 -23.10 -38.51
CA PHE A 420 51.49 -22.17 -37.46
C PHE A 420 50.87 -22.53 -36.11
N ARG A 421 51.48 -22.06 -35.01
CA ARG A 421 51.00 -22.32 -33.64
C ARG A 421 49.76 -21.48 -33.36
N SER A 422 48.94 -21.92 -32.40
CA SER A 422 47.68 -21.22 -32.03
C SER A 422 47.88 -19.80 -31.48
N PHE A 423 49.10 -19.46 -31.07
CA PHE A 423 49.48 -18.14 -30.55
C PHE A 423 50.33 -17.32 -31.53
N ASP A 424 50.62 -17.85 -32.73
CA ASP A 424 51.22 -17.07 -33.81
C ASP A 424 50.14 -16.20 -34.46
N LEU A 425 50.45 -14.94 -34.77
CA LEU A 425 49.49 -14.06 -35.44
C LEU A 425 49.65 -14.15 -36.95
N LEU A 426 48.58 -14.53 -37.64
CA LEU A 426 48.53 -14.66 -39.08
C LEU A 426 47.66 -13.56 -39.69
N VAL A 427 48.19 -12.86 -40.69
CA VAL A 427 47.49 -11.79 -41.41
C VAL A 427 47.61 -11.98 -42.91
N ARG A 428 46.54 -11.68 -43.63
CA ARG A 428 46.63 -11.43 -45.07
C ARG A 428 47.07 -9.98 -45.26
N HIS A 429 48.36 -9.79 -45.58
CA HIS A 429 49.01 -8.48 -45.61
C HIS A 429 48.63 -7.67 -46.86
N GLY A 430 48.51 -8.34 -48.00
CA GLY A 430 48.18 -7.80 -49.32
C GLY A 430 47.58 -8.91 -50.19
N GLY A 431 47.10 -8.59 -51.40
CA GLY A 431 46.27 -9.48 -52.26
C GLY A 431 46.63 -10.97 -52.21
N GLU A 432 47.89 -11.32 -52.46
CA GLU A 432 48.45 -12.69 -52.42
C GLU A 432 49.55 -12.87 -51.36
N GLU A 433 49.70 -11.87 -50.48
CA GLU A 433 50.78 -11.77 -49.49
C GLU A 433 50.24 -12.04 -48.09
N PHE A 434 50.96 -12.87 -47.35
CA PHE A 434 50.66 -13.24 -45.99
C PHE A 434 51.84 -12.95 -45.08
N LEU A 435 51.55 -12.59 -43.84
CA LEU A 435 52.55 -12.34 -42.82
C LEU A 435 52.17 -13.13 -41.56
N ALA A 436 53.18 -13.75 -40.94
CA ALA A 436 53.06 -14.35 -39.62
C ALA A 436 54.02 -13.67 -38.63
N LEU A 437 53.53 -13.34 -37.44
CA LEU A 437 54.33 -12.91 -36.30
C LEU A 437 54.46 -14.06 -35.31
N LEU A 438 55.71 -14.47 -35.06
CA LEU A 438 56.05 -15.61 -34.21
C LEU A 438 56.73 -15.07 -32.95
N PRO A 439 56.00 -14.93 -31.83
CA PRO A 439 56.61 -14.61 -30.55
C PRO A 439 57.47 -15.78 -30.07
N ASP A 440 58.49 -15.48 -29.27
CA ASP A 440 59.39 -16.46 -28.64
C ASP A 440 60.06 -17.43 -29.64
N SER A 441 60.36 -16.94 -30.85
CA SER A 441 60.92 -17.75 -31.94
C SER A 441 62.14 -17.08 -32.56
N THR A 442 63.24 -17.81 -32.67
CA THR A 442 64.46 -17.35 -33.35
C THR A 442 64.26 -17.31 -34.88
N PRO A 443 65.14 -16.65 -35.66
CA PRO A 443 65.09 -16.70 -37.12
C PRO A 443 65.11 -18.14 -37.67
N ASP A 444 65.88 -19.03 -37.03
CA ASP A 444 65.98 -20.44 -37.43
C ASP A 444 64.67 -21.19 -37.14
N ASP A 445 64.04 -20.95 -35.98
CA ASP A 445 62.71 -21.49 -35.68
C ASP A 445 61.67 -21.03 -36.71
N ALA A 446 61.72 -19.75 -37.07
CA ALA A 446 60.82 -19.18 -38.08
C ALA A 446 61.04 -19.82 -39.46
N ALA A 447 62.31 -20.07 -39.85
CA ALA A 447 62.64 -20.76 -41.09
C ALA A 447 62.15 -22.22 -41.09
N ILE A 448 62.25 -22.93 -39.97
CA ILE A 448 61.72 -24.30 -39.83
C ILE A 448 60.20 -24.32 -40.01
N VAL A 449 59.49 -23.39 -39.36
CA VAL A 449 58.03 -23.28 -39.50
C VAL A 449 57.65 -22.86 -40.93
N ALA A 450 58.37 -21.91 -41.53
CA ALA A 450 58.15 -21.48 -42.91
C ALA A 450 58.36 -22.64 -43.90
N GLU A 451 59.39 -23.47 -43.72
CA GLU A 451 59.64 -24.63 -44.59
C GLU A 451 58.55 -25.68 -44.45
N ARG A 452 58.04 -25.91 -43.23
CA ARG A 452 56.88 -26.78 -43.01
C ARG A 452 55.64 -26.26 -43.75
N VAL A 453 55.36 -24.96 -43.66
CA VAL A 453 54.22 -24.33 -44.35
C VAL A 453 54.42 -24.40 -45.87
N ARG A 454 55.63 -24.14 -46.37
CA ARG A 454 55.98 -24.24 -47.79
C ARG A 454 55.71 -25.64 -48.34
N GLN A 455 56.21 -26.68 -47.67
CA GLN A 455 55.99 -28.08 -48.05
C GLN A 455 54.50 -28.43 -48.02
N ALA A 456 53.76 -27.94 -47.03
CA ALA A 456 52.33 -28.18 -46.92
C ALA A 456 51.53 -27.48 -48.03
N ILE A 457 51.93 -26.27 -48.44
CA ILE A 457 51.31 -25.56 -49.57
C ILE A 457 51.62 -26.29 -50.89
N GLU A 458 52.88 -26.69 -51.11
CA GLU A 458 53.30 -27.43 -52.30
C GLU A 458 52.57 -28.78 -52.44
N ALA A 459 52.33 -29.46 -51.33
CA ALA A 459 51.60 -30.72 -51.29
C ALA A 459 50.07 -30.55 -51.37
N ALA A 460 49.54 -29.34 -51.12
CA ALA A 460 48.12 -29.10 -51.07
C ALA A 460 47.49 -29.22 -52.48
N GLU A 461 46.50 -30.10 -52.58
CA GLU A 461 45.64 -30.19 -53.75
C GLU A 461 44.48 -29.20 -53.56
N ILE A 462 44.43 -28.18 -54.43
CA ILE A 462 43.44 -27.11 -54.35
C ILE A 462 42.34 -27.41 -55.36
N PRO A 463 41.17 -27.90 -54.94
CA PRO A 463 40.04 -28.11 -55.85
C PRO A 463 39.51 -26.75 -56.31
N LEU A 464 39.50 -26.55 -57.62
CA LEU A 464 38.94 -25.35 -58.25
C LEU A 464 37.44 -25.50 -58.49
N PRO A 465 36.69 -24.38 -58.58
CA PRO A 465 35.27 -24.42 -58.95
C PRO A 465 34.98 -25.08 -60.31
N SER A 466 35.97 -25.13 -61.21
CA SER A 466 35.87 -25.82 -62.51
C SER A 466 35.89 -27.35 -62.39
N GLY A 467 36.23 -27.91 -61.23
CA GLY A 467 36.44 -29.35 -61.02
C GLY A 467 37.89 -29.80 -61.18
N ASP A 468 38.79 -28.92 -61.61
CA ASP A 468 40.23 -29.20 -61.73
C ASP A 468 40.93 -29.15 -60.36
N ILE A 469 42.06 -29.87 -60.23
CA ILE A 469 42.94 -29.78 -59.06
C ILE A 469 44.17 -28.96 -59.43
N LEU A 470 44.39 -27.86 -58.72
CA LEU A 470 45.57 -27.01 -58.86
C LEU A 470 46.59 -27.32 -57.78
N LYS A 471 47.87 -27.30 -58.14
CA LYS A 471 49.00 -27.24 -57.20
C LYS A 471 49.66 -25.88 -57.28
N MET A 472 50.12 -25.40 -56.14
CA MET A 472 50.70 -24.08 -55.96
C MET A 472 51.94 -24.17 -55.09
N THR A 473 52.90 -23.29 -55.35
CA THR A 473 54.03 -23.06 -54.45
C THR A 473 53.97 -21.65 -53.88
N ALA A 474 54.68 -21.43 -52.78
CA ALA A 474 54.86 -20.11 -52.20
C ALA A 474 56.32 -19.90 -51.86
N SER A 475 56.78 -18.66 -51.97
CA SER A 475 58.11 -18.24 -51.55
C SER A 475 58.03 -17.57 -50.18
N PHE A 476 59.06 -17.75 -49.35
CA PHE A 476 59.05 -17.31 -47.95
C PHE A 476 60.32 -16.52 -47.62
N GLY A 477 60.14 -15.39 -46.94
CA GLY A 477 61.18 -14.59 -46.33
C GLY A 477 61.03 -14.57 -44.81
N CYS A 478 62.08 -15.01 -44.10
CA CYS A 478 62.10 -15.02 -42.64
C CYS A 478 63.05 -13.94 -42.12
N ALA A 479 62.67 -13.25 -41.05
CA ALA A 479 63.59 -12.39 -40.32
C ALA A 479 63.27 -12.47 -38.83
N GLY A 480 64.30 -12.48 -37.99
CA GLY A 480 64.14 -12.40 -36.54
C GLY A 480 64.95 -11.27 -35.92
N ARG A 481 64.56 -10.88 -34.71
CA ARG A 481 65.31 -9.97 -33.84
C ARG A 481 65.36 -10.51 -32.42
N ALA A 482 66.54 -10.37 -31.79
CA ALA A 482 66.68 -10.47 -30.35
C ALA A 482 66.38 -9.10 -29.71
N ASN A 483 65.88 -9.08 -28.48
CA ASN A 483 65.52 -7.83 -27.79
C ASN A 483 66.71 -6.87 -27.58
N GLU A 484 67.95 -7.39 -27.52
CA GLU A 484 69.17 -6.60 -27.29
C GLU A 484 69.77 -5.95 -28.55
N ALA A 485 69.17 -6.16 -29.73
CA ALA A 485 69.66 -5.56 -30.97
C ALA A 485 69.30 -4.07 -31.07
N ALA A 486 70.20 -3.25 -31.62
CA ALA A 486 70.07 -1.79 -31.76
C ALA A 486 68.88 -1.32 -32.63
N ASN A 487 68.15 -2.23 -33.26
CA ASN A 487 66.99 -1.92 -34.10
C ASN A 487 65.72 -2.61 -33.59
N ARG A 488 64.89 -1.84 -32.86
CA ARG A 488 63.66 -2.32 -32.20
C ARG A 488 62.39 -2.17 -33.05
N ASN A 489 62.47 -1.51 -34.21
CA ASN A 489 61.29 -1.23 -35.01
C ASN A 489 60.75 -2.51 -35.68
N PHE A 490 59.45 -2.80 -35.46
CA PHE A 490 58.75 -3.90 -36.11
C PHE A 490 58.74 -3.75 -37.65
N GLU A 491 58.61 -2.53 -38.16
CA GLU A 491 58.62 -2.28 -39.61
C GLU A 491 59.95 -2.66 -40.25
N ASP A 492 61.07 -2.45 -39.56
CA ASP A 492 62.40 -2.84 -40.07
C ASP A 492 62.60 -4.36 -40.04
N LEU A 493 61.95 -5.06 -39.11
CA LEU A 493 61.90 -6.52 -39.10
C LEU A 493 61.11 -7.05 -40.31
N VAL A 494 59.95 -6.45 -40.62
CA VAL A 494 59.16 -6.79 -41.80
C VAL A 494 59.91 -6.49 -43.09
N LYS A 495 60.58 -5.33 -43.21
CA LYS A 495 61.41 -5.01 -44.39
C LYS A 495 62.53 -6.02 -44.63
N ARG A 496 63.14 -6.56 -43.56
CA ARG A 496 64.16 -7.62 -43.71
C ARG A 496 63.55 -8.94 -44.19
N ALA A 497 62.35 -9.29 -43.70
CA ALA A 497 61.62 -10.45 -44.21
C ALA A 497 61.23 -10.26 -45.68
N ASP A 498 60.83 -9.04 -46.08
CA ASP A 498 60.52 -8.70 -47.46
C ASP A 498 61.73 -8.82 -48.40
N LEU A 499 62.90 -8.33 -48.00
CA LEU A 499 64.14 -8.52 -48.76
C LEU A 499 64.51 -10.01 -48.90
N ALA A 500 64.28 -10.80 -47.86
CA ALA A 500 64.51 -12.24 -47.91
C ALA A 500 63.50 -12.94 -48.84
N LEU A 501 62.22 -12.53 -48.82
CA LEU A 501 61.20 -13.03 -49.73
C LEU A 501 61.53 -12.69 -51.19
N TYR A 502 62.00 -11.47 -51.45
CA TYR A 502 62.48 -11.07 -52.77
C TYR A 502 63.63 -11.96 -53.25
N ALA A 503 64.59 -12.26 -52.38
CA ALA A 503 65.69 -13.18 -52.68
C ALA A 503 65.19 -14.61 -52.97
N ALA A 504 64.20 -15.11 -52.23
CA ALA A 504 63.56 -16.40 -52.49
C ALA A 504 62.90 -16.46 -53.88
N LYS A 505 62.19 -15.39 -54.27
CA LYS A 505 61.60 -15.30 -55.62
C LYS A 505 62.67 -15.24 -56.71
N ALA A 506 63.81 -14.59 -56.46
CA ALA A 506 64.92 -14.49 -57.39
C ALA A 506 65.73 -15.80 -57.52
N SER A 507 65.79 -16.63 -56.47
CA SER A 507 66.51 -17.90 -56.46
C SER A 507 65.74 -19.07 -57.08
N GLY A 508 64.65 -18.81 -57.81
CA GLY A 508 63.86 -19.84 -58.49
C GLY A 508 62.51 -20.14 -57.85
N ARG A 509 62.08 -19.37 -56.83
CA ARG A 509 60.81 -19.53 -56.10
C ARG A 509 60.71 -20.83 -55.30
N ASN A 510 59.57 -21.09 -54.67
CA ASN A 510 59.32 -22.28 -53.86
C ASN A 510 60.44 -22.60 -52.86
N CYS A 511 60.91 -21.59 -52.15
CA CYS A 511 61.98 -21.74 -51.17
C CYS A 511 61.82 -20.75 -50.00
N VAL A 512 62.53 -21.05 -48.92
CA VAL A 512 62.63 -20.22 -47.73
C VAL A 512 63.99 -19.57 -47.70
N VAL A 513 64.03 -18.24 -47.56
CA VAL A 513 65.27 -17.49 -47.35
C VAL A 513 65.17 -16.75 -46.03
N SER A 514 66.25 -16.81 -45.24
CA SER A 514 66.38 -16.02 -44.00
C SER A 514 67.21 -14.78 -44.25
N GLY A 515 66.69 -13.62 -43.84
CA GLY A 515 67.41 -12.36 -43.88
C GLY A 515 68.55 -12.31 -42.86
N PRO A 516 69.53 -11.40 -43.04
CA PRO A 516 70.67 -11.30 -42.15
C PRO A 516 70.25 -11.00 -40.70
N ILE A 517 70.82 -11.76 -39.76
CA ILE A 517 70.67 -11.52 -38.33
C ILE A 517 71.56 -10.34 -37.96
N ILE A 518 70.96 -9.24 -37.52
CA ILE A 518 71.71 -8.11 -36.97
C ILE A 518 71.98 -8.44 -35.50
N GLN A 519 73.18 -8.96 -35.21
CA GLN A 519 73.67 -9.13 -33.85
C GLN A 519 74.14 -7.78 -33.31
N ALA A 520 73.86 -7.49 -32.03
CA ALA A 520 74.51 -6.39 -31.33
C ALA A 520 76.04 -6.63 -31.28
N PRO A 521 76.88 -5.59 -31.32
CA PRO A 521 78.33 -5.78 -31.22
C PRO A 521 78.69 -6.50 -29.92
N VAL A 522 79.39 -7.63 -30.04
CA VAL A 522 79.92 -8.40 -28.91
C VAL A 522 80.94 -7.51 -28.18
N GLN A 523 80.66 -7.15 -26.92
CA GLN A 523 81.66 -6.53 -26.05
C GLN A 523 82.77 -7.54 -25.75
N GLN A 524 83.87 -7.44 -26.49
CA GLN A 524 85.12 -8.16 -26.22
C GLN A 524 85.78 -7.64 -24.93
N GLU A 525 86.01 -8.57 -24.00
CA GLU A 525 87.05 -8.62 -22.96
C GLU A 525 87.51 -7.31 -22.28
N ARG A 526 87.00 -7.06 -21.07
CA ARG A 526 87.78 -6.41 -19.99
C ARG A 526 88.01 -7.39 -18.84
N ARG A 527 88.86 -8.38 -19.06
CA ARG A 527 89.63 -9.05 -17.99
C ARG A 527 91.09 -8.64 -18.11
N LYS A 528 91.44 -7.51 -17.48
CA LYS A 528 92.78 -7.21 -16.91
C LYS A 528 92.77 -5.79 -16.33
N ALA A 529 92.58 -5.71 -15.01
CA ALA A 529 93.24 -4.78 -14.10
C ALA A 529 92.77 -5.08 -12.66
N ALA A 530 93.10 -6.28 -12.17
CA ALA A 530 93.31 -6.47 -10.75
C ALA A 530 94.76 -6.06 -10.49
N SER A 531 94.96 -4.81 -10.06
CA SER A 531 96.17 -4.40 -9.35
C SER A 531 95.92 -3.08 -8.63
N GLY A 532 95.77 -3.18 -7.30
CA GLY A 532 96.22 -2.13 -6.38
C GLY A 532 95.14 -1.24 -5.79
N GLY A 533 94.97 -1.34 -4.47
CA GLY A 533 94.42 -0.26 -3.65
C GLY A 533 93.36 -0.72 -2.69
N GLY A 534 93.77 -1.21 -1.52
CA GLY A 534 92.87 -1.54 -0.43
C GLY A 534 92.27 -0.29 0.22
N PHE A 535 91.19 -0.48 0.96
CA PHE A 535 90.95 0.26 2.19
C PHE A 535 89.98 -0.52 3.07
N ASP A 536 90.41 -0.72 4.31
CA ASP A 536 89.71 -1.35 5.40
C ASP A 536 89.09 -0.26 6.32
N SER A 537 88.00 -0.63 6.97
CA SER A 537 87.46 -0.09 8.22
C SER A 537 86.76 1.29 8.20
N ARG A 538 85.45 1.30 8.45
CA ARG A 538 84.85 1.58 9.78
C ARG A 538 83.32 1.80 9.70
N ILE A 539 82.66 1.21 10.70
CA ILE A 539 81.25 1.32 11.16
C ILE A 539 80.26 0.38 10.48
#